data_AF-A0A3D2JM87-F1
#
_entry.id   AF-A0A3D2JM87-F1
#
_cell.length_a   1.000
_cell.length_b   1.000
_cell.length_c   1.000
_cell.angle_alpha   90.00
_cell.angle_beta   90.00
_cell.angle_gamma   90.00
#
_symmetry.space_group_name_H-M   'P 1'
#
loop_
_entity.id
_entity.type
_entity.pdbx_description
1 polymer ?
#
loop_
_entity_poly.entity_id
_entity_poly.type
_entity_poly.pdbx_seq_one_letter_code
_entity_poly.pdbx_strand_id
1 'polypeptide(L)' 'MTSSEDAKEFVRRAEENGLPISVEHASEVGGFGAVVEAAYATIRKIEDTGFEPTAIFVPTASKREDA' A
#
# COMPACT_ATOMS: atom_id res chain seq x y z
N MET A 1 -14.66 8.66 -7.23
CA MET A 1 -13.63 8.65 -8.28
C MET A 1 -12.45 9.43 -7.75
N THR A 2 -11.26 8.84 -7.82
CA THR A 2 -10.00 9.48 -7.41
C THR A 2 -9.66 10.59 -8.41
N SER A 3 -9.17 11.73 -7.93
CA SER A 3 -8.78 12.82 -8.82
C SER A 3 -7.58 12.41 -9.67
N SER A 4 -7.44 12.97 -10.87
CA SER A 4 -6.24 12.79 -11.69
C SER A 4 -4.97 13.27 -10.96
N GLU A 5 -5.10 14.28 -10.09
CA GLU A 5 -4.01 14.78 -9.24
C GLU A 5 -3.56 13.71 -8.24
N ASP A 6 -4.52 13.07 -7.57
CA ASP A 6 -4.27 12.03 -6.55
C ASP A 6 -3.63 10.78 -7.19
N ALA A 7 -4.07 10.42 -8.41
CA ALA A 7 -3.48 9.31 -9.14
C ALA A 7 -2.02 9.58 -9.54
N LYS A 8 -1.69 10.80 -9.97
CA LYS A 8 -0.31 11.18 -10.28
C LYS A 8 0.57 11.20 -9.04
N GLU A 9 0.07 11.71 -7.92
CA GLU A 9 0.78 11.68 -6.64
C GLU A 9 1.02 10.25 -6.16
N PHE A 10 0.05 9.35 -6.36
CA PHE A 10 0.22 7.93 -6.07
C PHE A 10 1.32 7.31 -6.95
N VAL A 11 1.33 7.56 -8.26
CA VAL A 11 2.38 7.08 -9.17
C VAL A 11 3.75 7.57 -8.71
N ARG A 12 3.90 8.85 -8.38
CA ARG A 12 5.15 9.44 -7.89
C ARG A 12 5.68 8.71 -6.65
N ARG A 13 4.80 8.44 -5.67
CA ARG A 13 5.16 7.68 -4.46
C ARG A 13 5.49 6.23 -4.77
N ALA A 14 4.78 5.62 -5.70
CA ALA A 14 5.04 4.23 -6.10
C ALA A 14 6.43 4.11 -6.76
N GLU A 15 6.81 5.07 -7.60
CA GLU A 15 8.16 5.17 -8.17
C GLU A 15 9.26 5.32 -7.10
N GLU A 16 9.06 6.18 -6.09
CA GLU A 16 9.99 6.34 -4.96
C GLU A 16 10.23 5.03 -4.19
N ASN A 17 9.26 4.10 -4.23
CA ASN A 17 9.32 2.80 -3.57
C ASN A 17 9.67 1.65 -4.53
N GLY A 18 10.06 1.93 -5.78
CA GLY A 18 10.42 0.91 -6.76
C GLY A 18 9.25 0.07 -7.26
N LEU A 19 8.02 0.60 -7.20
CA LEU A 19 6.78 -0.05 -7.62
C LEU A 19 6.19 0.69 -8.83
N PRO A 20 6.75 0.53 -10.04
CA PRO A 20 6.26 1.25 -11.22
C PRO A 20 4.81 0.87 -11.52
N ILE A 21 3.94 1.87 -11.67
CA ILE A 21 2.51 1.73 -11.95
C ILE A 21 2.06 2.85 -12.89
N SER A 22 1.09 2.56 -13.78
CA SER A 22 0.51 3.58 -14.65
C SER A 22 -0.49 4.46 -13.89
N VAL A 23 -0.74 5.67 -14.39
CA VAL A 23 -1.77 6.58 -13.83
C VAL A 23 -3.17 5.96 -13.87
N GLU A 24 -3.47 5.15 -14.89
CA GLU A 24 -4.73 4.42 -15.02
C GLU A 24 -4.90 3.41 -13.89
N HIS A 25 -3.93 2.51 -13.70
CA HIS A 25 -3.97 1.54 -12.60
C HIS A 25 -3.91 2.24 -11.23
N ALA A 26 -3.18 3.35 -11.09
CA ALA A 26 -3.19 4.13 -9.86
C ALA A 26 -4.57 4.74 -9.55
N SER A 27 -5.33 5.12 -10.58
CA SER A 27 -6.70 5.61 -10.42
C SER A 27 -7.65 4.50 -9.97
N GLU A 28 -7.48 3.29 -10.51
CA GLU A 28 -8.23 2.09 -10.08
C GLU A 28 -7.92 1.73 -8.62
N VAL A 29 -6.63 1.70 -8.25
CA VAL A 29 -6.18 1.47 -6.86
C VAL A 29 -6.72 2.56 -5.93
N GLY A 30 -6.68 3.82 -6.36
CA GLY A 30 -7.24 4.95 -5.64
C GLY A 30 -8.74 4.78 -5.32
N GLY A 31 -9.48 4.06 -6.17
CA GLY A 31 -10.88 3.71 -5.93
C GLY A 31 -11.10 2.89 -4.66
N PHE A 32 -10.09 2.14 -4.22
CA PHE A 32 -10.11 1.36 -2.97
C PHE A 32 -9.64 2.15 -1.74
N GLY A 33 -9.07 3.35 -1.93
CA GLY A 33 -8.46 4.13 -0.85
C GLY A 33 -9.42 4.41 0.31
N ALA A 34 -10.67 4.75 0.03
CA ALA A 34 -11.69 5.00 1.06
C ALA A 34 -12.01 3.76 1.91
N VAL A 35 -12.02 2.57 1.28
CA VAL A 35 -12.27 1.30 1.99
C VAL A 35 -11.08 0.94 2.88
N VAL A 36 -9.86 1.15 2.37
CA VAL A 36 -8.62 0.92 3.13
C VAL A 36 -8.53 1.86 4.33
N GLU A 37 -8.80 3.16 4.14
CA GLU A 37 -8.85 4.14 5.24
C GLU A 37 -9.90 3.76 6.30
N ALA A 38 -11.09 3.33 5.90
CA ALA A 38 -12.13 2.88 6.83
C ALA A 38 -11.70 1.64 7.64
N ALA A 39 -11.01 0.69 7.00
CA ALA A 39 -10.45 -0.47 7.67
C ALA A 39 -9.39 -0.07 8.71
N TYR A 40 -8.43 0.78 8.33
CA TYR A 40 -7.41 1.28 9.27
C TYR A 40 -8.00 2.10 10.41
N ALA A 41 -9.02 2.93 10.15
CA ALA A 41 -9.72 3.67 11.19
C ALA A 41 -10.40 2.75 12.22
N THR A 42 -10.85 1.57 11.79
CA THR A 42 -11.38 0.54 12.69
C THR A 42 -10.26 -0.11 13.50
N ILE A 43 -9.16 -0.49 12.85
CA ILE A 43 -8.00 -1.12 13.51
C ILE A 43 -7.41 -0.19 14.59
N ARG A 44 -7.28 1.12 14.32
CA ARG A 44 -6.75 2.10 15.28
C ARG A 44 -7.59 2.28 16.56
N LYS A 45 -8.82 1.75 16.59
CA LYS A 45 -9.68 1.77 17.79
C LYS A 45 -9.47 0.54 18.69
N ILE A 46 -8.72 -0.45 18.22
CA ILE A 46 -8.38 -1.63 19.02
C ILE A 46 -7.39 -1.18 20.10
N GLU A 47 -7.72 -1.48 21.36
CA GLU A 47 -6.78 -1.31 22.47
C GLU A 47 -5.68 -2.37 22.35
N ASP A 48 -4.44 -1.92 22.15
CA ASP A 48 -3.27 -2.77 21.95
C ASP A 48 -2.31 -2.74 23.15
N THR A 49 -2.72 -2.17 24.28
CA THR A 49 -1.93 -2.15 25.52
C THR A 49 -1.57 -3.58 25.95
N GLY A 50 -0.28 -3.88 26.04
CA GLY A 50 0.22 -5.21 26.43
C GLY A 50 0.36 -6.21 25.29
N PHE A 51 0.09 -5.81 24.04
CA PHE A 51 0.36 -6.61 22.85
C PHE A 51 1.69 -6.19 22.20
N GLU A 52 2.50 -7.16 21.79
CA GLU A 52 3.71 -6.89 21.00
C GLU A 52 3.39 -6.93 19.49
N PRO A 53 3.98 -6.04 18.67
CA PRO A 53 3.80 -6.08 17.22
C PRO A 53 4.24 -7.42 16.64
N THR A 54 3.34 -8.11 15.94
CA THR A 54 3.71 -9.30 15.16
C THR A 54 4.33 -8.86 13.85
N ALA A 55 5.65 -9.01 13.69
CA ALA A 55 6.30 -8.89 12.40
C ALA A 55 6.13 -10.21 11.62
N ILE A 56 5.20 -10.24 10.66
CA ILE A 56 5.14 -11.33 9.69
C ILE A 56 6.24 -11.07 8.66
N PHE A 57 7.38 -11.74 8.81
CA PHE A 57 8.41 -11.77 7.78
C PHE A 57 7.84 -12.49 6.56
N VAL A 58 7.48 -11.75 5.52
CA VAL A 58 7.18 -12.32 4.20
C VAL A 58 8.51 -12.34 3.45
N PRO A 59 9.13 -13.52 3.22
CA PRO A 59 10.35 -13.58 2.44
C PRO A 59 9.99 -13.11 1.03
N THR A 60 10.51 -11.95 0.63
CA THR A 60 10.46 -11.54 -0.77
C THR A 60 11.27 -12.59 -1.53
N ALA A 61 10.65 -13.28 -2.49
CA ALA A 61 11.34 -14.29 -3.29
C ALA A 61 12.55 -13.64 -3.98
N SER A 62 13.74 -13.84 -3.43
CA SER A 62 14.99 -13.48 -4.07
C SER A 62 15.14 -14.43 -5.25
N LYS A 63 14.92 -13.93 -6.47
CA LYS A 63 15.33 -14.67 -7.66
C LYS A 63 16.84 -14.84 -7.56
N ARG A 64 17.32 -16.07 -7.33
CA ARG A 64 18.68 -16.42 -7.75
C ARG A 64 18.70 -16.23 -9.26
N GLU A 65 19.50 -15.29 -9.74
CA GLU A 65 20.02 -15.42 -11.09
C GLU A 65 20.99 -16.61 -11.04
N ASP A 66 20.62 -17.67 -11.77
CA ASP A 66 21.50 -18.81 -11.97
C ASP A 66 22.81 -18.32 -12.62
N ALA A 67 23.93 -18.59 -11.96
CA ALA A 67 25.29 -18.38 -12.48
C ALA A 67 25.95 -19.75 -12.72
#